data_AF-A0AAN4ZQ81-F1
#
_entry.id   AF-A0AAN4ZQ81-F1
#
_cell.length_a   1.000
_cell.length_b   1.000
_cell.length_c   1.000
_cell.angle_alpha   90.00
_cell.angle_beta   90.00
_cell.angle_gamma   90.00
#
_symmetry.space_group_name_H-M   'P 1'
#
loop_
_entity.id
_entity.type
_entity.pdbx_description
1 polymer ?
#
loop_
_entity_poly.entity_id
_entity_poly.type
_entity_poly.pdbx_seq_one_letter_code
_entity_poly.pdbx_strand_id
1 'polypeptide(L)'
;MSHVYSFGRKEYFNPLNGGFVKENFYHSWFLQSNCKIYKFDISENQKHHIERILENFEKNKYLYRYNFFGLISIPFNKNWGRENTFFCSQFIAYLLEKVGVTLIEKPNYLITPADLVLFLKPQLIYSGKVSDYLNKTTSIVG
;
A
#
# COMPACT_ATOMS: atom_id res chain seq x y z
N MET A 1 1.94 -3.22 -15.25
CA MET A 1 1.54 -3.58 -13.88
C MET A 1 0.25 -4.39 -13.98
N SER A 2 0.23 -5.63 -13.52
CA SER A 2 -0.96 -6.49 -13.61
C SER A 2 -1.90 -6.31 -12.42
N HIS A 3 -1.37 -6.06 -11.22
CA HIS A 3 -2.15 -5.96 -9.99
C HIS A 3 -1.62 -4.88 -9.06
N VAL A 4 -2.53 -4.16 -8.40
CA VAL A 4 -2.23 -3.13 -7.41
C VAL A 4 -3.15 -3.35 -6.23
N TYR A 5 -2.57 -3.34 -5.03
CA TYR A 5 -3.29 -3.59 -3.79
C TYR A 5 -3.05 -2.45 -2.80
N SER A 6 -4.09 -2.10 -2.05
CA SER A 6 -4.02 -1.09 -1.01
C SER A 6 -4.88 -1.49 0.19
N PHE A 7 -4.62 -0.85 1.33
CA PHE A 7 -5.63 -0.67 2.35
C PHE A 7 -6.16 0.76 2.24
N GLY A 8 -7.44 0.91 1.90
CA GLY A 8 -8.05 2.18 1.56
C GLY A 8 -9.56 2.15 1.62
N ARG A 9 -10.19 3.20 1.09
CA ARG A 9 -11.66 3.27 0.98
C ARG A 9 -12.14 2.25 -0.07
N LYS A 10 -13.13 1.45 0.28
CA LYS A 10 -13.80 0.52 -0.65
C LYS A 10 -14.78 1.26 -1.56
N GLU A 11 -15.34 2.36 -1.08
CA GLU A 11 -16.26 3.22 -1.80
C GLU A 11 -15.81 4.68 -1.68
N TYR A 12 -15.84 5.42 -2.79
CA TYR A 12 -15.35 6.80 -2.82
C TYR A 12 -16.09 7.73 -1.84
N PHE A 13 -17.42 7.62 -1.78
CA PHE A 13 -18.29 8.49 -0.99
C PHE A 13 -18.43 8.08 0.48
N ASN A 14 -17.96 6.90 0.87
CA ASN A 14 -18.07 6.42 2.24
C ASN A 14 -16.70 6.37 2.92
N PRO A 15 -16.32 7.42 3.67
CA PRO A 15 -15.02 7.48 4.32
C PRO A 15 -14.84 6.45 5.43
N LEU A 16 -15.91 5.80 5.92
CA LEU A 16 -15.84 4.80 7.00
C LEU A 16 -15.81 3.36 6.48
N ASN A 17 -16.13 3.14 5.20
CA ASN A 17 -16.06 1.84 4.56
C ASN A 17 -14.69 1.64 3.89
N GLY A 18 -13.72 1.18 4.68
CA GLY A 18 -12.37 0.88 4.19
C GLY A 18 -11.91 -0.53 4.54
N GLY A 19 -10.92 -1.03 3.80
CA GLY A 19 -10.25 -2.31 4.03
C GLY A 19 -9.30 -2.64 2.89
N PHE A 20 -9.06 -3.94 2.64
CA PHE A 20 -8.24 -4.38 1.52
C PHE A 20 -8.94 -4.13 0.18
N VAL A 21 -8.23 -3.50 -0.76
CA VAL A 21 -8.74 -3.09 -2.08
C VAL A 21 -7.74 -3.51 -3.16
N LYS A 22 -8.26 -4.01 -4.28
CA LYS A 22 -7.51 -4.16 -5.53
C LYS A 22 -7.78 -2.93 -6.38
N GLU A 23 -6.79 -2.07 -6.52
CA GLU A 23 -6.94 -0.74 -7.11
C GLU A 23 -7.03 -0.79 -8.63
N ASN A 24 -7.86 0.08 -9.19
CA ASN A 24 -7.95 0.31 -10.62
C ASN A 24 -7.53 1.74 -10.96
N PHE A 25 -6.26 1.91 -11.34
CA PHE A 25 -5.68 3.21 -11.69
C PHE A 25 -6.23 3.82 -12.99
N TYR A 26 -7.04 3.10 -13.78
CA TYR A 26 -7.68 3.63 -14.99
C TYR A 26 -8.93 4.46 -14.70
N HIS A 27 -9.39 4.55 -13.44
CA HIS A 27 -10.45 5.49 -13.09
C HIS A 27 -10.00 6.95 -13.25
N SER A 28 -10.90 7.80 -13.72
CA SER A 28 -10.65 9.21 -14.07
C SER A 28 -9.97 10.03 -12.96
N TRP A 29 -10.34 9.81 -11.71
CA TRP A 29 -9.77 10.51 -10.55
C TRP A 29 -8.32 10.09 -10.24
N PHE A 30 -7.94 8.84 -10.53
CA PHE A 30 -6.55 8.42 -10.44
C PHE A 30 -5.72 9.02 -11.58
N LEU A 31 -6.24 9.02 -12.81
CA LEU A 31 -5.51 9.50 -13.99
C LEU A 31 -5.04 10.97 -13.85
N GLN A 32 -5.84 11.81 -13.22
CA GLN A 32 -5.51 13.22 -12.98
C GLN A 32 -4.63 13.44 -11.74
N SER A 33 -4.44 12.42 -10.91
CA SER A 33 -3.68 12.53 -9.67
C SER A 33 -2.18 12.50 -9.93
N ASN A 34 -1.43 13.29 -9.17
CA ASN A 34 0.02 13.17 -9.10
C ASN A 34 0.42 12.00 -8.20
N CYS A 35 1.40 11.22 -8.61
CA CYS A 35 1.94 10.10 -7.85
C CYS A 35 3.47 10.07 -7.89
N LYS A 36 4.03 9.34 -6.93
CA LYS A 36 5.43 8.89 -6.93
C LYS A 36 5.41 7.37 -6.90
N ILE A 37 6.19 6.74 -7.77
CA ILE A 37 6.31 5.28 -7.82
C ILE A 37 7.74 4.93 -7.44
N TYR A 38 7.86 4.04 -6.47
CA TYR A 38 9.12 3.52 -5.97
C TYR A 38 9.24 2.04 -6.31
N LYS A 39 10.45 1.55 -6.54
CA LYS A 39 10.72 0.15 -6.88
C LYS A 39 11.62 -0.50 -5.84
N PHE A 40 11.08 -1.47 -5.11
CA PHE A 40 11.85 -2.26 -4.15
C PHE A 40 12.21 -3.62 -4.74
N ASP A 41 13.50 -3.92 -4.87
CA ASP A 41 13.99 -5.19 -5.38
C ASP A 41 13.96 -6.27 -4.29
N ILE A 42 13.38 -7.42 -4.61
CA ILE A 42 13.21 -8.57 -3.72
C ILE A 42 13.64 -9.85 -4.42
N SER A 43 14.03 -10.87 -3.65
CA SER A 43 14.30 -12.20 -4.20
C SER A 43 13.00 -12.88 -4.65
N GLU A 44 13.12 -13.88 -5.53
CA GLU A 44 11.95 -14.63 -6.02
C GLU A 44 11.21 -15.35 -4.87
N ASN A 45 11.94 -15.82 -3.86
CA ASN A 45 11.34 -16.43 -2.66
C ASN A 45 10.51 -15.41 -1.86
N GLN A 46 11.01 -14.18 -1.69
CA GLN A 46 10.27 -13.12 -1.01
C GLN A 46 9.04 -12.72 -1.82
N LYS A 47 9.15 -12.64 -3.14
CA LYS A 47 8.04 -12.37 -4.05
C LYS A 47 6.93 -13.42 -3.91
N HIS A 48 7.26 -14.70 -4.00
CA HIS A 48 6.28 -15.78 -3.79
C HIS A 48 5.63 -15.75 -2.41
N HIS A 49 6.38 -15.37 -1.37
CA HIS A 49 5.82 -15.21 -0.04
C HIS A 49 4.81 -14.04 0.01
N ILE A 50 5.14 -12.90 -0.58
CA ILE A 50 4.23 -11.75 -0.70
C ILE A 50 2.98 -12.12 -1.51
N GLU A 51 3.13 -12.83 -2.62
CA GLU A 51 2.01 -13.29 -3.45
C GLU A 51 1.02 -14.14 -2.63
N ARG A 52 1.53 -15.12 -1.86
CA ARG A 52 0.68 -15.95 -0.96
C ARG A 52 -0.03 -15.12 0.10
N ILE A 53 0.64 -14.12 0.68
CA ILE A 53 0.04 -13.21 1.65
C ILE A 53 -1.10 -12.41 0.99
N LEU A 54 -0.86 -11.85 -0.19
CA LEU A 54 -1.84 -11.07 -0.95
C LEU A 54 -3.05 -11.92 -1.36
N GLU A 55 -2.84 -13.16 -1.80
CA GLU A 55 -3.92 -14.11 -2.08
C GLU A 55 -4.78 -14.37 -0.84
N ASN A 56 -4.16 -14.50 0.34
CA ASN A 56 -4.89 -14.67 1.59
C ASN A 56 -5.70 -13.42 1.95
N PHE A 57 -5.15 -12.21 1.75
CA PHE A 57 -5.89 -10.96 1.90
C PHE A 57 -7.07 -10.87 0.93
N GLU A 58 -6.88 -11.30 -0.32
CA GLU A 58 -7.93 -11.26 -1.36
C GLU A 58 -9.07 -12.25 -1.05
N LYS A 59 -8.74 -13.49 -0.67
CA LYS A 59 -9.70 -14.53 -0.25
C LYS A 59 -10.52 -14.08 0.98
N ASN A 60 -9.88 -13.41 1.92
CA ASN A 60 -10.48 -13.01 3.19
C ASN A 60 -10.81 -11.50 3.27
N LYS A 61 -10.93 -10.80 2.12
CA LYS A 61 -11.05 -9.33 2.05
C LYS A 61 -12.21 -8.72 2.86
N TYR A 62 -13.23 -9.52 3.16
CA TYR A 62 -14.40 -9.12 3.95
C TYR A 62 -14.12 -9.07 5.46
N LEU A 63 -13.10 -9.79 5.93
CA LEU A 63 -12.64 -9.77 7.33
C LEU A 63 -11.80 -8.54 7.65
N TYR A 64 -11.14 -7.96 6.64
CA TYR A 64 -10.23 -6.83 6.81
C TYR A 64 -10.93 -5.47 6.72
N ARG A 65 -10.66 -4.61 7.71
CA ARG A 65 -11.16 -3.24 7.77
C ARG A 65 -10.02 -2.23 7.79
N TYR A 66 -10.31 -1.00 7.42
CA TYR A 66 -9.34 0.09 7.52
C TYR A 66 -9.23 0.58 8.96
N ASN A 67 -8.01 0.78 9.45
CA ASN A 67 -7.76 1.18 10.83
C ASN A 67 -7.85 2.71 11.03
N PHE A 68 -9.06 3.27 10.94
CA PHE A 68 -9.29 4.72 11.14
C PHE A 68 -8.89 5.20 12.55
N PHE A 69 -9.16 4.40 13.57
CA PHE A 69 -8.78 4.71 14.95
C PHE A 69 -7.25 4.67 15.14
N GLY A 70 -6.56 3.78 14.44
CA GLY A 70 -5.10 3.74 14.40
C GLY A 70 -4.49 5.03 13.85
N LEU A 71 -5.09 5.67 12.84
CA LEU A 71 -4.60 6.97 12.35
C LEU A 71 -4.66 8.05 13.44
N ILE A 72 -5.74 8.06 14.23
CA ILE A 72 -5.92 9.01 15.35
C ILE A 72 -4.94 8.69 16.49
N SER A 73 -4.50 7.43 16.65
CA SER A 73 -3.62 7.01 17.75
C SER A 73 -2.13 7.24 17.51
N ILE A 74 -1.71 7.50 16.25
CA ILE A 74 -0.30 7.74 15.88
C ILE A 74 0.34 8.86 16.71
N PRO A 75 -0.25 10.07 16.87
CA PRO A 75 0.33 11.13 17.70
C PRO A 75 0.46 10.75 19.18
N PHE A 76 -0.38 9.82 19.66
CA PHE A 76 -0.39 9.37 21.05
C PHE A 76 0.51 8.17 21.31
N ASN A 77 1.21 7.66 20.28
CA ASN A 77 2.11 6.52 20.34
C ASN A 77 1.46 5.24 20.95
N LYS A 78 0.15 5.07 20.76
CA LYS A 78 -0.61 3.94 21.32
C LYS A 78 -1.09 3.01 20.21
N ASN A 79 -1.02 1.71 20.46
CA ASN A 79 -1.66 0.71 19.61
C ASN A 79 -3.15 0.59 19.97
N TRP A 80 -3.99 1.32 19.26
CA TRP A 80 -5.46 1.18 19.33
C TRP A 80 -6.02 0.38 18.14
N GLY A 81 -5.15 -0.26 17.35
CA GLY A 81 -5.55 -1.12 16.27
C GLY A 81 -6.29 -2.35 16.79
N ARG A 82 -7.36 -2.73 16.10
CA ARG A 82 -8.04 -4.02 16.32
C ARG A 82 -7.42 -5.07 15.40
N GLU A 83 -7.59 -6.34 15.74
CA GLU A 83 -7.22 -7.44 14.83
C GLU A 83 -7.84 -7.22 13.44
N ASN A 84 -7.11 -7.59 12.39
CA ASN A 84 -7.52 -7.45 10.99
C ASN A 84 -7.79 -6.00 10.53
N THR A 85 -7.21 -5.00 11.20
CA THR A 85 -7.26 -3.61 10.77
C THR A 85 -5.88 -3.11 10.33
N PHE A 86 -5.81 -2.51 9.14
CA PHE A 86 -4.58 -1.90 8.61
C PHE A 86 -4.89 -0.54 8.00
N PHE A 87 -3.94 0.39 8.08
CA PHE A 87 -3.89 1.57 7.21
C PHE A 87 -2.78 1.40 6.16
N CYS A 88 -2.76 2.27 5.15
CA CYS A 88 -1.96 2.08 3.93
C CYS A 88 -0.46 1.84 4.20
N SER A 89 0.16 2.64 5.07
CA SER A 89 1.59 2.51 5.35
C SER A 89 1.92 1.32 6.27
N GLN A 90 1.05 1.00 7.22
CA GLN A 90 1.15 -0.20 8.05
C GLN A 90 1.11 -1.48 7.20
N PHE A 91 0.29 -1.50 6.15
CA PHE A 91 0.21 -2.65 5.24
C PHE A 91 1.52 -2.89 4.49
N ILE A 92 2.16 -1.84 3.98
CA ILE A 92 3.47 -1.97 3.32
C ILE A 92 4.54 -2.43 4.31
N ALA A 93 4.54 -1.85 5.53
CA ALA A 93 5.47 -2.27 6.59
C ALA A 93 5.29 -3.76 6.95
N TYR A 94 4.03 -4.21 7.08
CA TYR A 94 3.70 -5.60 7.33
C TYR A 94 4.23 -6.55 6.23
N LEU A 95 4.02 -6.21 4.96
CA LEU A 95 4.50 -7.05 3.85
C LEU A 95 6.03 -7.18 3.86
N LEU A 96 6.73 -6.08 4.09
CA LEU A 96 8.20 -6.06 4.14
C LEU A 96 8.74 -6.85 5.34
N GLU A 97 8.13 -6.68 6.52
CA GLU A 97 8.50 -7.46 7.70
C GLU A 97 8.32 -8.96 7.48
N LYS A 98 7.24 -9.39 6.80
CA LYS A 98 6.99 -10.81 6.49
C LYS A 98 8.03 -11.43 5.55
N VAL A 99 8.75 -10.61 4.80
CA VAL A 99 9.87 -11.05 3.96
C VAL A 99 11.24 -10.75 4.58
N GLY A 100 11.28 -10.41 5.87
CA GLY A 100 12.52 -10.16 6.62
C GLY A 100 13.16 -8.80 6.33
N VAL A 101 12.40 -7.84 5.80
CA VAL A 101 12.87 -6.48 5.54
C VAL A 101 12.32 -5.54 6.61
N THR A 102 13.22 -5.03 7.45
CA THR A 102 12.88 -4.00 8.44
C THR A 102 13.05 -2.62 7.81
N LEU A 103 11.94 -1.91 7.68
CA LEU A 103 11.88 -0.55 7.11
C LEU A 103 12.63 0.46 7.98
N ILE A 104 12.23 0.54 9.25
CA ILE A 104 12.74 1.43 10.30
C ILE A 104 12.54 0.69 11.63
N GLU A 105 13.36 0.96 12.63
CA GLU A 105 13.17 0.51 14.01
C GLU A 105 11.95 1.20 14.67
N LYS A 106 10.77 0.87 14.17
CA LYS A 106 9.49 1.41 14.64
C LYS A 106 8.40 0.36 14.45
N PRO A 107 7.51 0.16 15.44
CA PRO A 107 6.37 -0.73 15.27
C PRO A 107 5.51 -0.36 14.05
N ASN A 108 5.03 -1.37 13.30
CA ASN A 108 4.25 -1.16 12.07
C ASN A 108 3.04 -0.24 12.24
N TYR A 109 2.38 -0.27 13.40
CA TYR A 109 1.20 0.56 13.69
C TYR A 109 1.55 2.06 13.85
N LEU A 110 2.82 2.43 13.82
CA LEU A 110 3.28 3.82 13.84
C LEU A 110 3.96 4.24 12.53
N ILE A 111 4.20 3.32 11.60
CA ILE A 111 4.88 3.64 10.33
C ILE A 111 3.99 4.56 9.50
N THR A 112 4.49 5.75 9.19
CA THR A 112 3.76 6.76 8.40
C THR A 112 4.12 6.68 6.91
N PRO A 113 3.34 7.31 6.01
CA PRO A 113 3.75 7.45 4.62
C PRO A 113 5.08 8.20 4.45
N ALA A 114 5.39 9.16 5.34
CA ALA A 114 6.66 9.89 5.30
C ALA A 114 7.85 8.96 5.62
N ASP A 115 7.68 8.06 6.58
CA ASP A 115 8.67 7.02 6.93
C ASP A 115 8.98 6.13 5.70
N LEU A 116 7.93 5.67 5.00
CA LEU A 116 8.07 4.89 3.77
C LEU A 116 8.79 5.66 2.67
N VAL A 117 8.40 6.92 2.45
CA VAL A 117 9.02 7.77 1.41
C VAL A 117 10.49 8.00 1.71
N LEU A 118 10.87 8.20 2.97
CA LEU A 118 12.27 8.39 3.35
C LEU A 118 13.10 7.14 3.04
N PHE A 119 12.60 5.96 3.42
CA PHE A 119 13.25 4.68 3.16
C PHE A 119 13.36 4.37 1.66
N LEU A 120 12.28 4.57 0.91
CA LEU A 120 12.22 4.25 -0.52
C LEU A 120 12.80 5.36 -1.42
N LYS A 121 13.14 6.53 -0.88
CA LYS A 121 13.60 7.70 -1.66
C LYS A 121 14.67 7.36 -2.71
N PRO A 122 15.70 6.55 -2.42
CA PRO A 122 16.72 6.19 -3.41
C PRO A 122 16.18 5.38 -4.60
N GLN A 123 15.01 4.79 -4.47
CA GLN A 123 14.38 3.87 -5.41
C GLN A 123 13.21 4.51 -6.19
N LEU A 124 13.14 5.84 -6.23
CA LEU A 124 12.13 6.56 -7.01
C LEU A 124 12.34 6.30 -8.51
N ILE A 125 11.34 5.69 -9.16
CA ILE A 125 11.38 5.40 -10.60
C ILE A 125 10.48 6.32 -11.43
N TYR A 126 9.52 7.00 -10.80
CA TYR A 126 8.61 7.91 -11.47
C TYR A 126 8.02 8.94 -10.51
N SER A 127 7.83 10.17 -11.00
CA SER A 127 7.09 11.24 -10.31
C SER A 127 6.35 12.09 -11.34
N GLY A 128 5.04 12.20 -11.23
CA GLY A 128 4.19 12.90 -12.20
C GLY A 128 2.75 12.42 -12.16
N LYS A 129 1.98 12.63 -13.23
CA LYS A 129 0.58 12.16 -13.31
C LYS A 129 0.49 10.66 -13.58
N VAL A 130 -0.47 9.99 -12.93
CA VAL A 130 -0.74 8.57 -13.18
C VAL A 130 -1.01 8.30 -14.67
N SER A 131 -1.73 9.20 -15.36
CA SER A 131 -1.99 9.08 -16.80
C SER A 131 -0.71 8.92 -17.63
N ASP A 132 0.31 9.71 -17.33
CA ASP A 132 1.53 9.76 -18.13
C ASP A 132 2.35 8.49 -17.93
N TYR A 133 2.35 7.97 -16.69
CA TYR A 133 2.99 6.70 -16.36
C TYR A 133 2.31 5.51 -17.06
N LEU A 134 0.99 5.45 -17.04
CA LEU A 134 0.23 4.37 -17.68
C LEU A 134 0.43 4.39 -19.20
N ASN A 135 0.37 5.56 -19.83
CA ASN A 135 0.60 5.71 -21.28
C ASN A 135 2.01 5.25 -21.68
N LYS A 136 3.04 5.65 -20.92
CA LYS A 136 4.42 5.23 -21.16
C LYS A 136 4.59 3.71 -21.07
N THR A 137 3.88 3.06 -20.14
CA THR A 137 3.97 1.61 -19.95
C THR A 137 3.25 0.84 -21.06
N THR A 138 2.13 1.36 -21.56
CA THR A 138 1.38 0.75 -22.68
C THR A 138 2.17 0.80 -24.00
N SER A 139 2.94 1.88 -24.24
CA SER A 139 3.77 2.01 -25.44
C SER A 139 5.02 1.12 -25.46
N ILE A 140 5.36 0.43 -24.37
CA ILE A 140 6.52 -0.48 -24.28
C ILE A 140 6.11 -1.95 -24.55
N VAL A 141 4.80 -2.23 -24.62
CA VAL A 141 4.24 -3.58 -24.86
C VAL A 141 3.52 -3.65 -26.21
N GLY A 142 3.69 -2.63 -27.07
CA GLY A 142 3.16 -2.56 -28.43
C GLY A 142 4.22 -2.83 -29.48
#